data_AF-A0A832TIG6-F1
#
_entry.id   AF-A0A832TIG6-F1
#
_cell.length_a   1.000
_cell.length_b   1.000
_cell.length_c   1.000
_cell.angle_alpha   90.00
_cell.angle_beta   90.00
_cell.angle_gamma   90.00
#
_symmetry.space_group_name_H-M   'P 1'
#
loop_
_entity.id
_entity.type
_entity.pdbx_description
1 polymer ?
#
loop_
_entity_poly.entity_id
_entity_poly.type
_entity_poly.pdbx_seq_one_letter_code
_entity_poly.pdbx_strand_id
1 'polypeptide(L)'
;MQSLLNLVETLSEKILEHYEDKLKGIVIGGEAIDTFDEKKTLLILLVLDKVHKISFYAREEIAEYFIKKIEPLESYFEYVKKYGQRPLLYFIILDPSELSFHNPIVLYLLTNGKVLFDKEKLIEKEVKKVNVTNINGVLKLSEINKGEVIEL
;
A
#
# COMPACT_ATOMS: atom_id res chain seq x y z
N MET A 1 14.70 -12.24 -3.07
CA MET A 1 13.63 -11.53 -2.34
C MET A 1 13.88 -11.37 -0.83
N GLN A 2 14.71 -12.21 -0.20
CA GLN A 2 14.80 -12.27 1.27
C GLN A 2 15.32 -10.99 1.93
N SER A 3 16.30 -10.30 1.35
CA SER A 3 16.94 -9.14 2.00
C SER A 3 15.96 -7.97 2.13
N LEU A 4 15.21 -7.67 1.05
CA LEU A 4 14.15 -6.66 1.06
C LEU A 4 13.01 -7.01 2.02
N LEU A 5 12.54 -8.26 2.02
CA LEU A 5 11.43 -8.66 2.89
C LEU A 5 11.81 -8.59 4.37
N ASN A 6 13.01 -9.00 4.76
CA ASN A 6 13.49 -8.88 6.14
C ASN A 6 13.51 -7.41 6.61
N LEU A 7 13.93 -6.49 5.73
CA LEU A 7 13.91 -5.06 6.02
C LEU A 7 12.49 -4.53 6.21
N VAL A 8 11.58 -4.95 5.33
CA VAL A 8 10.16 -4.54 5.36
C VAL A 8 9.43 -5.12 6.57
N GLU A 9 9.77 -6.33 7.00
CA GLU A 9 9.26 -6.92 8.23
C GLU A 9 9.71 -6.10 9.44
N THR A 10 11.01 -5.84 9.57
CA THR A 10 11.55 -5.00 10.65
C THR A 10 10.95 -3.58 10.65
N LEU A 11 10.75 -3.01 9.46
CA LEU A 11 10.08 -1.72 9.28
C LEU A 11 8.63 -1.78 9.77
N SER A 12 7.89 -2.82 9.39
CA SER A 12 6.49 -3.03 9.75
C SER A 12 6.32 -3.21 11.26
N GLU A 13 7.22 -3.94 11.92
CA GLU A 13 7.26 -4.09 13.38
C GLU A 13 7.45 -2.72 14.06
N LYS A 14 8.41 -1.92 13.61
CA LYS A 14 8.64 -0.57 14.17
C LYS A 14 7.44 0.36 13.99
N ILE A 15 6.74 0.25 12.86
CA ILE A 15 5.52 1.02 12.58
C ILE A 15 4.39 0.57 13.51
N LEU A 16 4.21 -0.75 13.67
CA LEU A 16 3.22 -1.32 14.58
C LEU A 16 3.48 -0.92 16.04
N GLU A 17 4.73 -0.99 16.50
CA GLU A 17 5.13 -0.54 17.83
C GLU A 17 4.89 0.95 18.06
N HIS A 18 5.11 1.79 17.04
CA HIS A 18 4.98 3.24 17.19
C HIS A 18 3.53 3.73 17.17
N TYR A 19 2.68 3.14 16.32
CA TYR A 19 1.30 3.60 16.15
C TYR A 19 0.28 2.77 16.91
N GLU A 20 0.64 1.56 17.34
CA GLU A 20 -0.18 0.66 18.14
C GLU A 20 -1.62 0.55 17.61
N ASP A 21 -2.58 1.13 18.33
CA ASP A 21 -4.00 1.06 18.06
C ASP A 21 -4.44 1.85 16.83
N LYS A 22 -3.67 2.88 16.45
CA LYS A 22 -3.91 3.76 15.30
C LYS A 22 -3.55 3.09 13.98
N LEU A 23 -2.67 2.10 13.99
CA LEU A 23 -2.37 1.31 12.80
C LEU A 23 -3.53 0.36 12.49
N LYS A 24 -4.05 0.43 11.26
CA LYS A 24 -5.15 -0.41 10.80
C LYS A 24 -4.76 -1.42 9.74
N GLY A 25 -3.74 -1.11 8.94
CA GLY A 25 -3.32 -2.02 7.87
C GLY A 25 -1.95 -1.69 7.32
N ILE A 26 -1.23 -2.74 6.92
CA ILE A 26 0.00 -2.65 6.13
C ILE A 26 -0.13 -3.62 4.96
N VAL A 27 0.00 -3.10 3.74
CA VAL A 27 0.02 -3.89 2.51
C VAL A 27 1.23 -3.50 1.69
N ILE A 28 1.94 -4.48 1.14
CA ILE A 28 3.10 -4.25 0.28
C ILE A 28 2.85 -4.76 -1.13
N GLY A 29 3.42 -4.08 -2.12
CA GLY A 29 3.33 -4.47 -3.53
C GLY A 29 4.31 -3.69 -4.39
N GLY A 30 4.02 -3.58 -5.67
CA GLY A 30 4.85 -2.89 -6.64
C GLY A 30 5.79 -3.84 -7.39
N GLU A 31 6.57 -3.26 -8.29
CA GLU A 31 7.41 -3.99 -9.25
C GLU A 31 8.38 -4.97 -8.56
N ALA A 32 8.89 -4.66 -7.37
CA ALA A 32 9.73 -5.57 -6.61
C ALA A 32 9.02 -6.89 -6.27
N ILE A 33 7.73 -6.84 -5.92
CA ILE A 33 6.93 -8.03 -5.62
C ILE A 33 6.53 -8.75 -6.90
N ASP A 34 6.11 -8.01 -7.93
CA ASP A 34 5.61 -8.58 -9.18
C ASP A 34 6.69 -9.30 -9.99
N THR A 35 7.90 -8.73 -10.02
CA THR A 35 9.02 -9.25 -10.82
C THR A 35 10.02 -10.07 -10.00
N PHE A 36 9.82 -10.14 -8.68
CA PHE A 36 10.77 -10.72 -7.74
C PHE A 36 12.18 -10.09 -7.75
N ASP A 37 12.31 -8.86 -8.25
CA ASP A 37 13.56 -8.09 -8.27
C ASP A 37 13.61 -7.12 -7.08
N GLU A 38 14.50 -7.41 -6.12
CA GLU A 38 14.67 -6.57 -4.93
C GLU A 38 15.10 -5.14 -5.27
N LYS A 39 15.79 -4.91 -6.40
CA LYS A 39 16.26 -3.57 -6.78
C LYS A 39 15.14 -2.62 -7.22
N LYS A 40 13.94 -3.14 -7.43
CA LYS A 40 12.81 -2.38 -7.95
C LYS A 40 12.01 -1.72 -6.83
N THR A 41 11.05 -0.90 -7.24
CA THR A 41 10.17 -0.16 -6.35
C THR A 41 9.30 -1.11 -5.53
N LEU A 42 9.31 -0.89 -4.22
CA LEU A 42 8.34 -1.46 -3.29
C LEU A 42 7.39 -0.36 -2.82
N LEU A 43 6.10 -0.58 -3.05
CA LEU A 43 5.02 0.24 -2.55
C LEU A 43 4.55 -0.31 -1.20
N ILE A 44 4.37 0.58 -0.22
CA ILE A 44 3.91 0.27 1.12
C ILE A 44 2.65 1.10 1.38
N LEU A 45 1.48 0.47 1.33
CA LEU A 45 0.23 1.07 1.80
C LEU A 45 0.17 0.95 3.32
N LEU A 46 0.06 2.10 3.96
CA LEU A 46 -0.05 2.23 5.40
C LEU A 46 -1.41 2.87 5.75
N VAL A 47 -2.26 2.14 6.44
CA VAL A 47 -3.58 2.63 6.85
C VAL A 47 -3.52 3.07 8.31
N LEU A 48 -3.63 4.37 8.57
CA LEU A 48 -3.51 4.99 9.89
C LEU A 48 -4.73 5.85 10.23
N ASP A 49 -5.23 5.73 11.45
CA ASP A 49 -6.31 6.62 11.93
C ASP A 49 -5.88 8.10 11.95
N LYS A 50 -6.81 8.97 11.55
CA LYS A 50 -6.77 10.43 11.66
C LYS A 50 -5.74 11.12 10.75
N VAL A 51 -5.16 10.42 9.79
CA VAL A 51 -4.23 11.04 8.81
C VAL A 51 -4.94 11.83 7.71
N HIS A 52 -6.27 11.72 7.57
CA HIS A 52 -7.07 12.60 6.72
C HIS A 52 -6.98 14.09 7.13
N LYS A 53 -6.50 14.37 8.36
CA LYS A 53 -6.35 15.72 8.92
C LYS A 53 -4.98 16.35 8.65
N ILE A 54 -4.02 15.59 8.12
CA ILE A 54 -2.65 16.06 7.89
C ILE A 54 -2.37 16.19 6.39
N SER A 55 -1.47 17.12 6.05
CA SER A 55 -1.07 17.36 4.66
C SER A 55 -0.26 16.20 4.08
N PHE A 56 -0.13 16.17 2.75
CA PHE A 56 0.77 15.23 2.07
C PHE A 56 2.22 15.36 2.56
N TYR A 57 2.67 16.57 2.85
CA TYR A 57 4.01 16.82 3.40
C TYR A 57 4.20 16.13 4.75
N ALA A 58 3.24 16.25 5.66
CA ALA A 58 3.31 15.57 6.96
C ALA A 58 3.27 14.02 6.81
N ARG A 59 2.62 13.50 5.77
CA ARG A 59 2.66 12.06 5.44
C ARG A 59 4.06 11.65 4.96
N GLU A 60 4.73 12.48 4.17
CA GLU A 60 6.12 12.25 3.75
C GLU A 60 7.08 12.23 4.95
N GLU A 61 6.89 13.13 5.92
CA GLU A 61 7.68 13.12 7.17
C GLU A 61 7.52 11.81 7.96
N ILE A 62 6.31 11.20 7.96
CA ILE A 62 6.09 9.88 8.54
C ILE A 62 6.93 8.82 7.82
N ALA A 63 6.90 8.81 6.48
CA ALA A 63 7.66 7.87 5.68
C ALA A 63 9.17 7.99 5.96
N GLU A 64 9.70 9.22 5.94
CA GLU A 64 11.11 9.49 6.25
C GLU A 64 11.50 9.07 7.65
N TYR A 65 10.64 9.32 8.65
CA TYR A 65 10.89 8.96 10.03
C TYR A 65 11.16 7.46 10.18
N PHE A 66 10.38 6.61 9.50
CA PHE A 66 10.57 5.15 9.58
C PHE A 66 11.71 4.65 8.70
N ILE A 67 11.98 5.27 7.55
CA ILE A 67 13.18 4.95 6.75
C ILE A 67 14.44 5.20 7.58
N LYS A 68 14.56 6.36 8.25
CA LYS A 68 15.69 6.70 9.13
C LYS A 68 15.89 5.72 10.29
N LYS A 69 14.83 5.01 10.72
CA LYS A 69 14.92 3.98 11.76
C LYS A 69 15.47 2.64 11.27
N ILE A 70 15.41 2.35 9.97
CA ILE A 70 15.95 1.11 9.40
C ILE A 70 17.33 1.30 8.78
N GLU A 71 17.70 2.53 8.40
CA GLU A 71 19.04 2.87 7.88
C GLU A 71 20.22 2.39 8.75
N PRO A 72 20.19 2.48 10.10
CA PRO A 72 21.32 2.05 10.93
C PRO A 72 21.38 0.53 11.16
N LEU A 73 20.42 -0.24 10.61
CA LEU A 73 20.39 -1.69 10.82
C LEU A 73 21.39 -2.40 9.91
N GLU A 74 22.01 -3.47 10.41
CA GLU A 74 22.95 -4.31 9.65
C GLU A 74 22.30 -4.85 8.36
N SER A 75 21.02 -5.23 8.44
CA SER A 75 20.26 -5.70 7.28
C SER A 75 20.15 -4.65 6.17
N TYR A 76 20.11 -3.37 6.51
CA TYR A 76 20.08 -2.28 5.54
C TYR A 76 21.44 -2.10 4.89
N PHE A 77 22.51 -2.14 5.69
CA PHE A 77 23.87 -2.08 5.19
C PHE A 77 24.17 -3.24 4.22
N GLU A 78 23.81 -4.47 4.60
CA GLU A 78 24.01 -5.66 3.76
C GLU A 78 23.17 -5.60 2.47
N TYR A 79 21.96 -5.04 2.52
CA TYR A 79 21.18 -4.77 1.31
C TYR A 79 21.92 -3.81 0.38
N VAL A 80 22.40 -2.66 0.89
CA VAL A 80 23.09 -1.65 0.09
C VAL A 80 24.38 -2.20 -0.51
N LYS A 81 25.15 -2.95 0.26
CA LYS A 81 26.38 -3.60 -0.18
C LYS A 81 26.13 -4.61 -1.30
N LYS A 82 25.04 -5.39 -1.21
CA LYS A 82 24.65 -6.39 -2.20
C LYS A 82 24.16 -5.77 -3.51
N TYR A 83 23.38 -4.70 -3.45
CA TYR A 83 22.69 -4.14 -4.62
C TYR A 83 23.26 -2.83 -5.16
N GLY A 84 24.18 -2.20 -4.43
CA GLY A 84 24.81 -0.92 -4.80
C GLY A 84 23.88 0.29 -4.66
N GLN A 85 22.70 0.12 -4.06
CA GLN A 85 21.69 1.17 -3.90
C GLN A 85 20.87 0.95 -2.64
N ARG A 86 20.22 2.02 -2.17
CA ARG A 86 19.22 1.97 -1.10
C ARG A 86 17.97 1.23 -1.58
N PRO A 87 17.21 0.57 -0.69
CA PRO A 87 15.91 0.00 -1.06
C PRO A 87 14.96 1.12 -1.48
N LEU A 88 14.25 0.91 -2.60
CA LEU A 88 13.33 1.89 -3.18
C LEU A 88 11.95 1.74 -2.55
N LEU A 89 11.80 2.25 -1.32
CA LEU A 89 10.57 2.15 -0.53
C LEU A 89 9.71 3.40 -0.72
N TYR A 90 8.46 3.23 -1.13
CA TYR A 90 7.50 4.34 -1.30
C TYR A 90 6.25 4.09 -0.48
N PHE A 91 5.90 5.06 0.35
CA PHE A 91 4.76 4.98 1.25
C PHE A 91 3.54 5.65 0.65
N ILE A 92 2.40 4.96 0.74
CA ILE A 92 1.08 5.50 0.48
C ILE A 92 0.36 5.45 1.82
N ILE A 93 0.20 6.60 2.46
CA ILE A 93 -0.37 6.69 3.81
C ILE A 93 -1.78 7.23 3.70
N LEU A 94 -2.76 6.47 4.20
CA LEU A 94 -4.18 6.78 4.09
C LEU A 94 -4.91 6.58 5.41
N ASP A 95 -5.95 7.37 5.63
CA ASP A 95 -6.96 7.10 6.64
C ASP A 95 -7.89 5.97 6.15
N PRO A 96 -8.46 5.15 7.06
CA PRO A 96 -9.45 4.14 6.67
C PRO A 96 -10.58 4.69 5.78
N SER A 97 -11.01 5.93 6.00
CA SER A 97 -12.05 6.57 5.19
C SER A 97 -11.62 6.79 3.72
N GLU A 98 -10.33 6.96 3.46
CA GLU A 98 -9.77 7.22 2.12
C GLU A 98 -9.64 5.95 1.27
N LEU A 99 -9.72 4.74 1.87
CA LEU A 99 -9.68 3.47 1.13
C LEU A 99 -10.84 3.34 0.14
N SER A 100 -11.99 3.95 0.47
CA SER A 100 -13.21 3.93 -0.35
C SER A 100 -13.11 4.76 -1.63
N PHE A 101 -12.07 5.58 -1.77
CA PHE A 101 -11.88 6.44 -2.95
C PHE A 101 -11.36 5.68 -4.16
N HIS A 102 -10.99 4.40 -3.99
CA HIS A 102 -10.60 3.50 -5.08
C HIS A 102 -9.54 4.11 -6.02
N ASN A 103 -8.55 4.82 -5.46
CA ASN A 103 -7.41 5.30 -6.22
C ASN A 103 -6.72 4.11 -6.92
N PRO A 104 -6.37 4.19 -8.22
CA PRO A 104 -5.81 3.05 -8.97
C PRO A 104 -4.63 2.35 -8.29
N ILE A 105 -3.71 3.09 -7.66
CA ILE A 105 -2.56 2.48 -6.98
C ILE A 105 -2.98 1.73 -5.71
N VAL A 106 -3.99 2.23 -5.01
CA VAL A 106 -4.57 1.60 -3.82
C VAL A 106 -5.35 0.36 -4.22
N LEU A 107 -6.16 0.43 -5.28
CA LEU A 107 -6.84 -0.74 -5.83
C LEU A 107 -5.86 -1.85 -6.21
N TYR A 108 -4.78 -1.50 -6.90
CA TYR A 108 -3.71 -2.45 -7.23
C TYR A 108 -3.14 -3.10 -5.96
N LEU A 109 -2.82 -2.33 -4.91
CA LEU A 109 -2.29 -2.86 -3.67
C LEU A 109 -3.29 -3.72 -2.91
N LEU A 110 -4.57 -3.32 -2.86
CA LEU A 110 -5.61 -4.11 -2.21
C LEU A 110 -5.84 -5.45 -2.92
N THR A 111 -5.76 -5.48 -4.25
CA THR A 111 -6.08 -6.69 -5.05
C THR A 111 -4.90 -7.61 -5.29
N ASN A 112 -3.68 -7.07 -5.45
CA ASN A 112 -2.48 -7.82 -5.83
C ASN A 112 -1.39 -7.79 -4.75
N GLY A 113 -1.50 -6.91 -3.76
CA GLY A 113 -0.50 -6.75 -2.71
C GLY A 113 -0.53 -7.88 -1.68
N LYS A 114 0.57 -7.98 -0.92
CA LYS A 114 0.69 -8.87 0.23
C LYS A 114 0.32 -8.11 1.50
N VAL A 115 -0.67 -8.60 2.21
CA VAL A 115 -1.10 -8.05 3.50
C VAL A 115 -0.13 -8.50 4.59
N LEU A 116 0.53 -7.54 5.25
CA LEU A 116 1.42 -7.80 6.39
C LEU A 116 0.71 -7.61 7.72
N PHE A 117 -0.27 -6.70 7.76
CA PHE A 117 -1.08 -6.42 8.94
C PHE A 117 -2.49 -5.98 8.52
N ASP A 118 -3.52 -6.49 9.19
CA ASP A 118 -4.92 -6.15 8.94
C ASP A 118 -5.74 -6.17 10.23
N LYS A 119 -5.89 -5.00 10.85
CA LYS A 119 -6.67 -4.85 12.07
C LYS A 119 -8.15 -4.98 11.76
N GLU A 120 -8.83 -5.86 12.48
CA GLU A 120 -10.28 -6.09 12.36
C GLU A 120 -10.74 -6.42 10.93
N LYS A 121 -9.84 -6.99 10.12
CA LYS A 121 -10.11 -7.39 8.73
C LYS A 121 -10.56 -6.23 7.85
N LEU A 122 -10.05 -5.02 8.10
CA LEU A 122 -10.36 -3.82 7.32
C LEU A 122 -9.99 -4.02 5.84
N ILE A 123 -8.77 -4.48 5.56
CA ILE A 123 -8.29 -4.69 4.20
C ILE A 123 -9.11 -5.79 3.51
N GLU A 124 -9.35 -6.92 4.19
CA GLU A 124 -10.20 -8.01 3.67
C GLU A 124 -11.61 -7.51 3.27
N LYS A 125 -12.21 -6.62 4.09
CA LYS A 125 -13.53 -6.04 3.81
C LYS A 125 -13.51 -5.12 2.59
N GLU A 126 -12.50 -4.26 2.45
CA GLU A 126 -12.39 -3.37 1.28
C GLU A 126 -12.16 -4.16 -0.02
N VAL A 127 -11.31 -5.19 0.01
CA VAL A 127 -11.09 -6.07 -1.16
C VAL A 127 -12.38 -6.74 -1.63
N LYS A 128 -13.23 -7.18 -0.71
CA LYS A 128 -14.55 -7.75 -1.06
C LYS A 128 -15.44 -6.75 -1.78
N LYS A 129 -15.42 -5.46 -1.40
CA LYS A 129 -16.20 -4.42 -2.11
C LYS A 129 -15.73 -4.25 -3.55
N VAL A 130 -14.42 -4.27 -3.78
CA VAL A 130 -13.82 -4.18 -5.11
C VAL A 130 -14.15 -5.41 -5.97
N ASN A 131 -14.10 -6.61 -5.40
CA ASN A 131 -14.39 -7.86 -6.12
C ASN A 131 -15.88 -8.05 -6.45
N VAL A 132 -16.80 -7.40 -5.71
CA VAL A 132 -18.24 -7.42 -6.01
C VAL A 132 -18.55 -6.61 -7.29
N THR A 133 -17.71 -5.62 -7.63
CA THR A 133 -17.66 -5.03 -8.98
C THR A 133 -16.98 -5.96 -9.99
N ASN A 134 -17.46 -7.20 -10.11
CA ASN A 134 -17.49 -7.83 -11.42
C ASN A 134 -18.43 -6.97 -12.26
N ILE A 135 -17.85 -6.02 -12.99
CA ILE A 135 -18.54 -5.21 -13.97
C ILE A 135 -19.05 -6.20 -15.03
N ASN A 136 -20.25 -6.73 -14.83
CA ASN A 136 -21.03 -7.39 -15.86
C ASN A 136 -21.33 -6.31 -16.91
N GLY A 137 -20.41 -6.17 -17.87
CA GLY A 137 -20.51 -5.23 -18.98
C GLY A 137 -19.91 -3.86 -18.69
N VAL A 138 -18.68 -3.64 -19.16
CA VAL A 138 -18.29 -2.29 -19.56
C VAL A 138 -19.19 -1.94 -20.73
N LEU A 139 -20.27 -1.20 -20.48
CA LEU A 139 -21.10 -0.64 -21.55
C LEU A 139 -20.22 0.31 -22.35
N LYS A 140 -19.93 -0.04 -23.61
CA LYS A 140 -19.30 0.96 -24.49
C LYS A 140 -20.34 2.04 -24.71
N LEU A 141 -19.97 3.30 -24.54
CA LEU A 141 -20.82 4.45 -24.87
C LEU A 141 -21.33 4.41 -26.33
N SER A 142 -20.63 3.69 -27.22
CA SER A 142 -21.05 3.43 -28.59
C SER A 142 -22.21 2.45 -28.73
N GLU A 143 -22.51 1.66 -27.69
CA GLU A 143 -23.58 0.66 -27.65
C GLU A 143 -24.86 1.23 -26.99
N ILE A 144 -24.81 2.45 -26.44
CA ILE A 144 -25.98 3.14 -25.86
C ILE A 144 -26.66 3.95 -26.97
N ASN A 145 -27.89 3.57 -27.33
CA ASN A 145 -28.69 4.34 -28.27
C ASN A 145 -29.05 5.70 -27.65
N LYS A 146 -28.82 6.80 -28.38
CA LYS A 146 -29.22 8.14 -27.94
C LYS A 146 -30.74 8.18 -27.72
N GLY A 147 -31.16 8.19 -26.46
CA GLY A 147 -32.58 8.28 -26.06
C GLY A 147 -33.05 7.16 -25.13
N GLU A 148 -32.26 6.11 -24.92
CA GLU A 148 -32.59 5.09 -23.90
C GLU A 148 -32.28 5.60 -22.50
N VAL A 149 -33.32 5.72 -21.67
CA VAL A 149 -33.18 5.91 -20.23
C VAL A 149 -32.95 4.52 -19.64
N ILE A 150 -31.74 4.28 -19.14
CA ILE A 150 -31.40 3.06 -18.43
C ILE A 150 -31.67 3.32 -16.95
N GLU A 151 -32.58 2.55 -16.33
CA GLU A 151 -32.72 2.56 -14.87
C GLU A 151 -31.52 1.85 -14.26
N LEU A 152 -30.84 2.58 -13.36
CA LEU A 152 -29.69 2.11 -12.58
C LEU A 152 -30.13 1.45 -11.28
#